data_AF-A0A0R3X7D2-F1
#
_entry.id   AF-A0A0R3X7D2-F1
#
_cell.length_a   1.000
_cell.length_b   1.000
_cell.length_c   1.000
_cell.angle_alpha   90.00
_cell.angle_beta   90.00
_cell.angle_gamma   90.00
#
_symmetry.space_group_name_H-M   'P 1'
#
loop_
_entity.id
_entity.type
_entity.pdbx_description
1 polymer ?
#
loop_
_entity_poly.entity_id
_entity_poly.type
_entity_poly.pdbx_seq_one_letter_code
_entity_poly.pdbx_strand_id
1 'polypeptide(L)'
;MASNSNSSSKTAHGREAESFLRAEKRLSSSLLAVLAATLVGSRVCVTLLDDTHITGCLTLIDGFLNLHLEGGVTVTPPSTHNHSPLQTYLEEINIPGKRVRYIGLPQSLDVKASVETYLNCVELHDSKSLRRPPKVDKYAYLRQRDTQSKDSTKSS
;
A
#
# COMPACT_ATOMS: atom_id res chain seq x y z
N MET A 1 39.33 18.85 -22.08
CA MET A 1 39.32 17.99 -20.87
C MET A 1 37.92 18.00 -20.29
N ALA A 2 37.45 16.82 -19.90
CA ALA A 2 36.06 16.47 -19.71
C ALA A 2 35.36 17.17 -18.52
N SER A 3 34.08 17.41 -18.77
CA SER A 3 32.98 17.80 -17.89
C SER A 3 32.92 17.01 -16.58
N ASN A 4 32.48 17.65 -15.50
CA ASN A 4 31.85 16.94 -14.39
C ASN A 4 30.59 17.68 -13.96
N SER A 5 29.44 17.18 -14.40
CA SER A 5 28.11 17.68 -14.10
C SER A 5 27.36 16.70 -13.18
N ASN A 6 26.67 17.28 -12.20
CA ASN A 6 25.44 16.81 -11.58
C ASN A 6 25.39 15.38 -11.00
N SER A 7 25.71 15.25 -9.71
CA SER A 7 25.51 14.02 -8.92
C SER A 7 24.69 14.21 -7.64
N SER A 8 23.73 15.15 -7.58
CA SER A 8 22.99 15.42 -6.32
C SER A 8 21.47 15.20 -6.34
N SER A 9 20.79 15.06 -7.48
CA SER A 9 19.30 15.04 -7.51
C SER A 9 18.65 13.65 -7.60
N LYS A 10 19.42 12.57 -7.80
CA LYS A 10 18.89 11.22 -8.11
C LYS A 10 18.39 10.39 -6.91
N THR A 11 18.47 10.88 -5.66
CA THR A 11 18.29 9.99 -4.47
C THR A 11 17.03 10.22 -3.64
N ALA A 12 16.30 11.32 -3.84
CA ALA A 12 15.06 11.61 -3.11
C ALA A 12 13.85 10.92 -3.77
N HIS A 13 13.63 11.18 -5.06
CA HIS A 13 12.53 10.57 -5.82
C HIS A 13 12.62 9.04 -5.91
N GLY A 14 13.84 8.46 -5.93
CA GLY A 14 14.01 7.01 -5.89
C GLY A 14 13.54 6.39 -4.56
N ARG A 15 13.80 7.07 -3.43
CA ARG A 15 13.34 6.60 -2.11
C ARG A 15 11.85 6.77 -1.92
N GLU A 16 11.28 7.87 -2.41
CA GLU A 16 9.83 8.11 -2.41
C GLU A 16 9.12 7.04 -3.25
N ALA A 17 9.60 6.77 -4.46
CA ALA A 17 9.06 5.72 -5.33
C ALA A 17 9.17 4.32 -4.70
N GLU A 18 10.30 3.98 -4.06
CA GLU A 18 10.43 2.71 -3.33
C GLU A 18 9.48 2.63 -2.13
N SER A 19 9.26 3.74 -1.41
CA SER A 19 8.32 3.80 -0.30
C SER A 19 6.86 3.65 -0.78
N PHE A 20 6.53 4.24 -1.93
CA PHE A 20 5.24 4.14 -2.59
C PHE A 20 4.99 2.71 -3.06
N LEU A 21 5.95 2.08 -3.76
CA LEU A 21 5.87 0.68 -4.18
C LEU A 21 5.78 -0.29 -2.99
N ARG A 22 6.47 0.00 -1.88
CA ARG A 22 6.38 -0.80 -0.66
C ARG A 22 5.04 -0.59 0.05
N ALA A 23 4.46 0.61 -0.02
CA ALA A 23 3.10 0.89 0.46
C ALA A 23 2.04 0.20 -0.42
N GLU A 24 2.22 0.19 -1.73
CA GLU A 24 1.35 -0.54 -2.66
C GLU A 24 1.36 -2.05 -2.36
N LYS A 25 2.53 -2.64 -2.09
CA LYS A 25 2.66 -4.03 -1.61
C LYS A 25 2.04 -4.28 -0.23
N ARG A 26 1.81 -3.24 0.57
CA ARG A 26 1.11 -3.38 1.85
C ARG A 26 -0.40 -3.43 1.68
N LEU A 27 -0.96 -2.82 0.63
CA LEU A 27 -2.39 -2.94 0.36
C LEU A 27 -2.82 -4.39 0.15
N SER A 28 -1.97 -5.22 -0.45
CA SER A 28 -2.20 -6.66 -0.61
C SER A 28 -1.80 -7.52 0.60
N SER A 29 -1.28 -6.93 1.68
CA SER A 29 -0.72 -7.68 2.81
C SER A 29 -1.73 -8.10 3.88
N SER A 30 -2.93 -7.51 3.89
CA SER A 30 -3.98 -7.85 4.85
C SER A 30 -5.36 -7.66 4.24
N LEU A 31 -6.33 -8.46 4.69
CA LEU A 31 -7.72 -8.35 4.25
C LEU A 31 -8.30 -6.96 4.48
N LEU A 32 -7.95 -6.30 5.59
CA LEU A 32 -8.42 -4.95 5.89
C LEU A 32 -7.91 -3.91 4.89
N ALA A 33 -6.65 -4.00 4.49
CA ALA A 33 -6.07 -3.10 3.51
C ALA A 33 -6.63 -3.37 2.11
N VAL A 34 -6.82 -4.64 1.75
CA VAL A 34 -7.47 -5.04 0.50
C VAL A 34 -8.91 -4.50 0.45
N LEU A 35 -9.69 -4.71 1.50
CA LEU A 35 -11.08 -4.24 1.57
C LEU A 35 -11.16 -2.71 1.45
N ALA A 36 -10.27 -1.97 2.11
CA ALA A 36 -10.23 -0.52 1.98
C ALA A 36 -9.86 -0.09 0.54
N ALA A 37 -8.94 -0.82 -0.12
CA ALA A 37 -8.59 -0.59 -1.52
C ALA A 37 -9.75 -0.88 -2.48
N THR A 38 -10.64 -1.83 -2.17
CA THR A 38 -11.80 -2.10 -3.03
C THR A 38 -12.85 -0.98 -3.02
N LEU A 39 -12.76 -0.03 -2.08
CA LEU A 39 -13.66 1.11 -1.99
C LEU A 39 -13.27 2.27 -2.91
N VAL A 40 -12.10 2.19 -3.56
CA VAL A 40 -11.67 3.22 -4.51
C VAL A 40 -12.69 3.33 -5.65
N GLY A 41 -13.07 4.57 -5.98
CA GLY A 41 -14.15 4.93 -6.90
C GLY A 41 -15.53 5.01 -6.26
N SER A 42 -15.68 4.66 -4.97
CA SER A 42 -16.96 4.72 -4.26
C SER A 42 -17.08 5.94 -3.37
N ARG A 43 -18.31 6.42 -3.17
CA ARG A 43 -18.62 7.43 -2.14
C ARG A 43 -18.63 6.75 -0.77
N VAL A 44 -17.76 7.22 0.13
CA VAL A 44 -17.57 6.67 1.47
C VAL A 44 -17.77 7.75 2.53
N CYS A 45 -18.10 7.32 3.76
CA CYS A 45 -18.12 8.17 4.94
C CYS A 45 -17.02 7.70 5.91
N VAL A 46 -16.02 8.53 6.13
CA VAL A 46 -14.89 8.27 7.02
C VAL A 46 -15.18 8.93 8.36
N THR A 47 -15.10 8.15 9.45
CA THR A 47 -15.16 8.68 10.81
C THR A 47 -13.75 8.76 11.35
N LEU A 48 -13.34 9.95 11.79
CA LEU A 48 -12.03 10.17 12.39
C LEU A 48 -12.03 9.83 13.90
N LEU A 49 -10.85 9.77 14.50
CA LEU A 49 -10.68 9.51 15.94
C LEU A 49 -11.29 10.58 16.85
N ASP A 50 -11.49 11.80 16.35
CA ASP A 50 -12.17 12.90 17.05
C ASP A 50 -13.67 12.95 16.74
N ASP A 51 -14.22 11.87 16.17
CA ASP A 51 -15.61 11.72 15.74
C ASP A 51 -16.06 12.75 14.68
N THR A 52 -15.11 13.41 13.98
CA THR A 52 -15.40 14.14 12.75
C THR A 52 -15.80 13.15 11.66
N HIS A 53 -16.88 13.44 10.95
CA HIS A 53 -17.32 12.67 9.78
C HIS A 53 -16.91 13.39 8.50
N ILE A 54 -16.26 12.66 7.59
CA ILE A 54 -15.86 13.17 6.28
C ILE A 54 -16.47 12.27 5.21
N THR A 55 -17.32 12.84 4.35
CA THR A 55 -17.93 12.10 3.24
C THR A 55 -17.42 12.61 1.90
N GLY A 56 -17.01 11.72 1.01
CA GLY A 56 -16.50 12.05 -0.33
C GLY A 56 -16.31 10.79 -1.18
N CYS A 57 -15.88 10.95 -2.43
CA CYS A 57 -15.49 9.85 -3.31
C CYS A 57 -14.04 9.46 -3.03
N LEU A 58 -13.77 8.20 -2.67
CA LEU A 58 -12.40 7.72 -2.43
C LEU A 58 -11.68 7.53 -3.76
N THR A 59 -10.70 8.38 -4.05
CA THR A 59 -9.95 8.30 -5.32
C THR A 59 -8.63 7.56 -5.16
N LEU A 60 -7.97 7.68 -4.01
CA LEU A 60 -6.73 6.98 -3.71
C LEU A 60 -6.66 6.51 -2.26
N ILE A 61 -5.99 5.38 -2.06
CA ILE A 61 -5.60 4.87 -0.75
C ILE A 61 -4.22 4.23 -0.83
N ASP A 62 -3.38 4.45 0.18
CA ASP A 62 -2.07 3.83 0.26
C ASP A 62 -2.01 2.68 1.30
N GLY A 63 -0.88 1.99 1.36
CA GLY A 63 -0.64 0.89 2.30
C GLY A 63 -0.61 1.26 3.79
N PHE A 64 -0.74 2.55 4.13
CA PHE A 64 -0.89 3.04 5.49
C PHE A 64 -2.32 3.53 5.77
N LEU A 65 -3.24 3.28 4.84
CA LEU A 65 -4.63 3.75 4.85
C LEU A 65 -4.75 5.28 4.87
N ASN A 66 -3.75 5.99 4.33
CA ASN A 66 -3.94 7.40 4.00
C ASN A 66 -4.94 7.48 2.84
N LEU A 67 -5.98 8.29 3.01
CA LEU A 67 -7.11 8.39 2.07
C LEU A 67 -7.05 9.72 1.33
N HIS A 68 -7.32 9.69 0.03
CA HIS A 68 -7.62 10.87 -0.75
C HIS A 68 -9.09 10.83 -1.16
N LEU A 69 -9.85 11.85 -0.76
CA LEU A 69 -11.26 12.00 -1.11
C LEU A 69 -11.45 13.22 -2.00
N GLU A 70 -12.29 13.09 -3.02
CA GLU A 70 -12.66 14.15 -3.96
C GLU A 70 -14.19 14.14 -4.22
N GLY A 71 -14.68 15.03 -5.08
CA GLY A 71 -16.04 14.94 -5.63
C GLY A 71 -17.13 15.42 -4.66
N GLY A 72 -16.95 16.62 -4.09
CA GLY A 72 -17.91 17.21 -3.15
C GLY A 72 -17.72 16.66 -1.74
N VAL A 73 -16.52 16.87 -1.20
CA VAL A 73 -16.16 16.45 0.14
C VAL A 73 -16.92 17.30 1.15
N THR A 74 -17.52 16.63 2.12
CA THR A 74 -18.20 17.27 3.23
C THR A 74 -17.56 16.88 4.55
N VAL A 75 -17.23 17.87 5.37
CA VAL A 75 -16.65 17.69 6.70
C VAL A 75 -17.69 18.13 7.71
N THR A 76 -18.15 17.18 8.52
CA THR A 76 -19.09 17.41 9.60
C THR A 76 -18.34 17.22 10.92
N PRO A 77 -18.07 18.29 11.68
CA PRO A 77 -17.40 18.18 12.96
C PRO A 77 -18.25 17.38 13.96
N PRO A 78 -17.63 16.82 15.02
CA PRO A 78 -18.36 16.13 16.08
C PRO A 78 -19.43 17.04 16.66
N SER A 79 -20.61 16.48 16.93
CA SER A 79 -21.69 17.24 17.54
C SER A 79 -21.30 17.63 18.96
N THR A 80 -21.08 18.92 19.18
CA THR A 80 -21.01 19.51 20.52
C THR A 80 -22.42 19.94 20.93
N HIS A 81 -22.73 19.82 22.22
CA HIS A 81 -24.07 20.06 22.76
C HIS A 81 -24.71 21.35 22.21
N ASN A 82 -25.95 21.21 21.71
CA ASN A 82 -26.93 22.26 21.43
C ASN A 82 -26.80 23.09 20.13
N HIS A 83 -25.85 22.79 19.23
CA HIS A 83 -25.81 23.43 17.92
C HIS A 83 -25.65 22.42 16.79
N SER A 84 -26.37 22.63 15.69
CA SER A 84 -26.15 21.87 14.45
C SER A 84 -24.71 22.13 13.99
N PRO A 85 -23.89 21.08 13.82
CA PRO A 85 -22.50 21.24 13.42
C PRO A 85 -22.43 21.92 12.06
N LEU A 86 -21.64 23.00 11.96
CA LEU A 86 -21.46 23.70 10.69
C LEU A 86 -20.67 22.80 9.74
N GLN A 87 -21.34 22.32 8.70
CA GLN A 87 -20.73 21.50 7.67
C GLN A 87 -19.84 22.36 6.79
N THR A 88 -18.61 21.90 6.56
CA THR A 88 -17.66 22.53 5.63
C THR A 88 -17.60 21.72 4.34
N TYR A 89 -17.53 22.40 3.21
CA TYR A 89 -17.39 21.78 1.88
C TYR A 89 -15.99 22.01 1.35
N LEU A 90 -15.40 20.96 0.80
CA LEU A 90 -14.08 20.97 0.18
C LEU A 90 -14.16 20.29 -1.20
N GLU A 91 -13.30 20.68 -2.13
CA GLU A 91 -13.17 19.98 -3.41
C GLU A 91 -12.50 18.61 -3.22
N GLU A 92 -11.43 18.60 -2.43
CA GLU A 92 -10.63 17.43 -2.11
C GLU A 92 -10.07 17.49 -0.67
N ILE A 93 -9.67 16.34 -0.14
CA ILE A 93 -8.97 16.24 1.15
C ILE A 93 -8.06 15.02 1.21
N ASN A 94 -6.93 15.17 1.91
CA ASN A 94 -6.05 14.07 2.30
C ASN A 94 -6.21 13.77 3.79
N ILE A 95 -6.55 12.52 4.12
CA ILE A 95 -6.77 12.06 5.49
C ILE A 95 -5.66 11.08 5.86
N PRO A 96 -4.86 11.37 6.90
CA PRO A 96 -3.86 10.42 7.39
C PRO A 96 -4.54 9.17 7.97
N GLY A 97 -4.07 7.97 7.60
CA GLY A 97 -4.67 6.71 8.05
C GLY A 97 -4.65 6.54 9.58
N LYS A 98 -3.65 7.12 10.26
CA LYS A 98 -3.58 7.17 11.73
C LYS A 98 -4.73 7.95 12.40
N ARG A 99 -5.48 8.75 11.66
CA ARG A 99 -6.64 9.51 12.15
C ARG A 99 -7.96 8.81 11.85
N VAL A 100 -7.95 7.79 10.99
CA VAL A 100 -9.16 7.07 10.57
C VAL A 100 -9.55 6.09 11.67
N ARG A 101 -10.82 6.17 12.11
CA ARG A 101 -11.43 5.23 13.05
C ARG A 101 -12.27 4.19 12.31
N TYR A 102 -13.13 4.66 11.42
CA TYR A 102 -14.02 3.82 10.62
C TYR A 102 -14.10 4.33 9.18
N ILE A 103 -14.26 3.40 8.23
CA ILE A 103 -14.65 3.68 6.86
C ILE A 103 -16.00 3.02 6.64
N GLY A 104 -17.04 3.83 6.40
CA GLY A 104 -18.38 3.36 6.13
C GLY A 104 -18.44 2.66 4.78
N LEU A 105 -18.98 1.44 4.78
CA LEU A 105 -19.18 0.66 3.57
C LEU A 105 -20.47 1.11 2.86
N PRO A 106 -20.45 1.31 1.54
CA PRO A 106 -21.67 1.51 0.77
C PRO A 106 -22.62 0.33 0.95
N GLN A 107 -23.92 0.59 1.09
CA GLN A 107 -24.92 -0.47 1.30
C GLN A 107 -25.01 -1.45 0.12
N SER A 108 -24.66 -0.99 -1.09
CA SER A 108 -24.65 -1.79 -2.31
C SER A 108 -23.37 -2.60 -2.53
N LEU A 109 -22.40 -2.53 -1.61
CA LEU A 109 -21.10 -3.19 -1.77
C LEU A 109 -21.23 -4.70 -1.49
N ASP A 110 -20.97 -5.53 -2.51
CA ASP A 110 -20.68 -6.94 -2.30
C ASP A 110 -19.21 -7.10 -1.91
N VAL A 111 -18.96 -7.15 -0.60
CA VAL A 111 -17.62 -7.27 -0.02
C VAL A 111 -16.85 -8.46 -0.60
N LYS A 112 -17.51 -9.61 -0.78
CA LYS A 112 -16.84 -10.82 -1.24
C LYS A 112 -16.41 -10.66 -2.69
N ALA A 113 -17.34 -10.28 -3.56
CA ALA A 113 -17.07 -10.10 -4.98
C ALA A 113 -16.01 -9.01 -5.23
N SER A 114 -16.07 -7.91 -4.47
CA SER A 114 -15.09 -6.82 -4.56
C SER A 114 -13.69 -7.28 -4.18
N VAL A 115 -13.53 -8.01 -3.07
CA VAL A 115 -12.23 -8.53 -2.62
C VAL A 115 -11.67 -9.55 -3.61
N GLU A 116 -12.49 -10.49 -4.09
CA GLU A 116 -12.07 -11.47 -5.11
C GLU A 116 -11.60 -10.78 -6.40
N THR A 117 -12.35 -9.77 -6.88
CA THR A 117 -11.99 -8.98 -8.05
C THR A 117 -10.63 -8.29 -7.87
N TYR A 118 -10.43 -7.64 -6.73
CA TYR A 118 -9.17 -6.94 -6.42
C TYR A 118 -7.97 -7.91 -6.39
N LEU A 119 -8.10 -9.05 -5.70
CA LEU A 119 -7.03 -10.03 -5.60
C LEU A 119 -6.66 -10.61 -6.98
N ASN A 120 -7.65 -10.92 -7.82
CA ASN A 120 -7.42 -11.39 -9.18
C ASN A 120 -6.65 -10.35 -10.02
N CYS A 121 -6.96 -9.05 -9.87
CA CYS A 121 -6.22 -7.97 -10.55
C CYS A 121 -4.75 -7.89 -10.08
N VAL A 122 -4.48 -8.08 -8.79
CA VAL A 122 -3.13 -8.03 -8.23
C VAL A 122 -2.30 -9.25 -8.65
N GLU A 123 -2.86 -10.46 -8.62
CA GLU A 123 -2.16 -11.70 -9.01
C GLU A 123 -1.71 -11.67 -10.49
N LEU A 124 -2.52 -11.06 -11.37
CA LEU A 124 -2.15 -10.87 -12.77
C LEU A 124 -0.91 -9.97 -12.95
N HIS A 125 -0.72 -8.98 -12.07
CA HIS A 125 0.45 -8.09 -12.10
C HIS A 125 1.72 -8.72 -11.50
N ASP A 126 1.59 -9.59 -10.48
CA ASP A 126 2.74 -10.18 -9.79
C ASP A 126 3.41 -11.31 -10.61
N SER A 127 2.66 -11.94 -11.53
CA SER A 127 3.14 -13.01 -12.41
C SER A 127 4.32 -12.63 -13.31
N LYS A 128 4.54 -11.33 -13.57
CA LYS A 128 5.69 -10.82 -14.36
C LYS A 128 6.86 -10.31 -13.52
N SER A 129 6.68 -10.12 -12.21
CA SER A 129 7.59 -9.35 -11.34
C SER A 129 8.34 -10.19 -10.29
N LEU A 130 7.79 -11.34 -9.89
CA LEU A 130 8.30 -12.11 -8.74
C LEU A 130 8.94 -13.45 -9.05
N ARG A 131 9.65 -13.61 -10.17
CA ARG A 131 10.75 -14.58 -10.15
C ARG A 131 11.88 -14.00 -9.31
N ARG A 132 11.84 -14.28 -8.01
CA ARG A 132 12.99 -14.10 -7.11
C ARG A 132 14.16 -14.79 -7.82
N PRO A 133 15.23 -14.08 -8.22
CA PRO A 133 16.37 -14.76 -8.80
C PRO A 133 16.80 -15.83 -7.78
N PRO A 134 17.05 -17.07 -8.22
CA PRO A 134 17.40 -18.15 -7.32
C PRO A 134 18.55 -17.66 -6.44
N LYS A 135 18.40 -17.78 -5.12
CA LYS A 135 19.45 -17.39 -4.18
C LYS A 135 20.70 -18.17 -4.60
N VAL A 136 21.71 -17.45 -5.09
CA VAL A 136 23.01 -18.03 -5.39
C VAL A 136 23.50 -18.65 -4.09
N ASP A 137 23.65 -19.96 -4.09
CA ASP A 137 24.08 -20.70 -2.93
C ASP A 137 25.54 -20.36 -2.65
N LYS A 138 25.74 -19.45 -1.68
CA LYS A 138 27.04 -18.96 -1.26
C LYS A 138 27.96 -20.05 -0.74
N TYR A 139 27.48 -21.26 -0.48
CA TYR A 139 28.27 -22.36 0.06
C TYR A 139 28.38 -23.54 -0.91
N ALA A 140 27.97 -23.37 -2.18
CA ALA A 140 28.15 -24.37 -3.22
C ALA A 140 29.61 -24.86 -3.33
N TYR A 141 30.59 -23.97 -3.15
CA TYR A 141 32.01 -24.29 -3.20
C TYR A 141 32.50 -25.13 -2.00
N LEU A 142 31.82 -25.10 -0.85
CA LEU A 142 32.22 -25.91 0.32
C LEU A 142 31.88 -27.39 0.10
N ARG A 143 30.75 -27.67 -0.54
CA ARG A 143 30.33 -29.05 -0.84
C ARG A 143 31.23 -29.76 -1.84
N GLN A 144 31.94 -29.01 -2.70
CA GLN A 144 32.91 -29.58 -3.64
C GLN A 144 34.22 -30.02 -2.95
N ARG A 145 34.57 -29.44 -1.79
CA ARG A 145 35.78 -29.82 -1.04
C ARG A 145 35.61 -31.15 -0.30
N ASP A 146 34.41 -31.44 0.17
CA ASP A 146 34.13 -32.71 0.87
C ASP A 146 34.18 -33.93 -0.08
N THR A 147 33.91 -33.73 -1.37
CA THR A 147 34.03 -34.78 -2.39
C THR A 147 35.47 -35.05 -2.82
N GLN A 148 36.37 -34.05 -2.82
CA GLN A 148 37.79 -34.27 -3.15
C GLN A 148 38.61 -34.85 -1.99
N SER A 149 38.18 -34.64 -0.75
CA SER A 149 38.89 -35.19 0.43
C SER A 149 38.66 -36.70 0.65
N LYS A 150 37.70 -37.32 -0.03
CA LYS A 150 37.41 -38.77 0.11
C LYS A 150 38.15 -39.66 -0.87
N ASP A 151 38.70 -39.11 -1.95
CA ASP A 151 39.43 -39.89 -2.97
C ASP A 151 40.95 -39.98 -2.70
N SER A 152 41.52 -39.15 -1.82
CA SER A 152 42.96 -39.18 -1.52
C SER A 152 43.37 -40.21 -0.44
N THR A 153 42.43 -40.90 0.20
CA THR A 153 42.70 -41.90 1.24
C THR A 153 42.51 -43.36 0.80
N LYS A 154 42.40 -43.64 -0.52
CA LYS A 154 42.28 -45.02 -1.05
C LYS A 154 43.46 -45.50 -1.90
N SER A 155 44.58 -44.77 -1.94
CA SER A 155 45.80 -45.22 -2.62
C SER A 155 47.03 -45.07 -1.72
N SER A 156 47.23 -46.04 -0.84
CA SER A 156 48.53 -46.53 -0.35
C SER A 156 48.33 -47.84 0.38
#